data_AF-A0A191HTL3-F1
#
_entry.id   AF-A0A191HTL3-F1
#
_cell.length_a   1.000
_cell.length_b   1.000
_cell.length_c   1.000
_cell.angle_alpha   90.00
_cell.angle_beta   90.00
_cell.angle_gamma   90.00
#
_symmetry.space_group_name_H-M   'P 1'
#
loop_
_entity.id
_entity.type
_entity.pdbx_description
1 polymer ?
#
loop_
_entity_poly.entity_id
_entity_poly.type
_entity_poly.pdbx_seq_one_letter_code
_entity_poly.pdbx_strand_id
1 'polypeptide(L)'
;MIGGAPLGITYKAINTLDSMFGYRNEKYVDFGYFSAKVDDVANFIPARVSGLFIVMSSLILRLDWQRSWHVFLRDRKNHPSPNSAHTEAAFAGALGIQFGGPTYYAGIKIDKPFIGDYVYGISEYTFIKGRKLINCVFLLGVAFAIIGSGGIL
;
A
#
# COMPACT_ATOMS: atom_id res chain seq x y z
N MET A 1 8.61 -24.51 8.44
CA MET A 1 7.62 -23.67 7.73
C MET A 1 8.12 -22.23 7.73
N ILE A 2 8.96 -21.86 6.77
CA ILE A 2 9.47 -20.50 6.64
C ILE A 2 8.63 -19.84 5.54
N GLY A 3 7.65 -19.02 5.93
CA GLY A 3 6.83 -18.30 4.94
C GLY A 3 5.44 -17.82 5.34
N GLY A 4 5.19 -17.54 6.62
CA GLY A 4 3.90 -17.01 7.09
C GLY A 4 3.71 -15.51 6.81
N ALA A 5 3.00 -14.82 7.71
CA ALA A 5 2.67 -13.38 7.67
C ALA A 5 3.79 -12.43 7.16
N PRO A 6 5.09 -12.65 7.44
CA PRO A 6 6.19 -11.85 6.87
C PRO A 6 6.29 -11.87 5.34
N LEU A 7 6.12 -13.04 4.72
CA LEU A 7 6.07 -13.15 3.26
C LEU A 7 4.80 -12.50 2.74
N GLY A 8 3.68 -12.59 3.45
CA GLY A 8 2.43 -11.92 3.05
C GLY A 8 2.54 -10.39 3.03
N ILE A 9 3.16 -9.79 4.06
CA ILE A 9 3.41 -8.35 4.14
C ILE A 9 4.37 -7.90 3.03
N THR A 10 5.46 -8.65 2.83
CA THR A 10 6.46 -8.37 1.79
C THR A 10 5.88 -8.54 0.38
N TYR A 11 5.16 -9.63 0.14
CA TYR A 11 4.45 -9.93 -1.11
C TYR A 11 3.40 -8.87 -1.40
N LYS A 12 2.64 -8.40 -0.41
CA LYS A 12 1.65 -7.34 -0.64
C LYS A 12 2.32 -6.00 -0.90
N ALA A 13 3.42 -5.67 -0.22
CA ALA A 13 4.19 -4.46 -0.51
C ALA A 13 4.77 -4.49 -1.95
N ILE A 14 5.33 -5.63 -2.37
CA ILE A 14 5.87 -5.82 -3.72
C ILE A 14 4.76 -5.82 -4.79
N ASN A 15 3.62 -6.47 -4.56
CA ASN A 15 2.49 -6.43 -5.51
C ASN A 15 1.82 -5.06 -5.57
N THR A 16 1.73 -4.33 -4.46
CA THR A 16 1.25 -2.94 -4.49
C THR A 16 2.20 -2.10 -5.35
N LEU A 17 3.52 -2.28 -5.19
CA LEU A 17 4.51 -1.62 -6.03
C LEU A 17 4.34 -1.98 -7.52
N ASP A 18 4.19 -3.27 -7.84
CA ASP A 18 3.99 -3.70 -9.22
C ASP A 18 2.65 -3.18 -9.79
N SER A 19 1.58 -3.11 -9.00
CA SER A 19 0.30 -2.55 -9.46
C SER A 19 0.30 -1.02 -9.62
N MET A 20 1.19 -0.31 -8.91
CA MET A 20 1.38 1.13 -9.08
C MET A 20 2.24 1.47 -10.31
N PHE A 21 3.03 0.50 -10.82
CA PHE A 21 3.95 0.69 -11.95
C PHE A 21 3.67 -0.21 -13.19
N GLY A 22 2.78 -1.21 -13.09
CA GLY A 22 2.62 -2.31 -14.04
C GLY A 22 1.24 -2.34 -14.73
N TYR A 23 1.29 -2.44 -16.06
CA TYR A 23 0.18 -2.48 -17.01
C TYR A 23 -0.80 -3.65 -16.78
N ARG A 24 -2.12 -3.39 -16.89
CA ARG A 24 -3.18 -4.41 -16.85
C ARG A 24 -3.46 -5.00 -18.23
N ASN A 25 -3.55 -6.33 -18.30
CA ASN A 25 -4.20 -7.09 -19.39
C ASN A 25 -5.52 -7.70 -18.87
N GLU A 26 -6.63 -7.37 -19.54
CA GLU A 26 -8.01 -7.74 -19.20
C GLU A 26 -8.43 -9.09 -19.82
N LYS A 27 -8.19 -10.25 -19.18
CA LYS A 27 -8.69 -11.50 -19.81
C LYS A 27 -9.24 -12.67 -18.99
N TYR A 28 -9.46 -12.58 -17.67
CA TYR A 28 -10.10 -13.69 -16.94
C TYR A 28 -10.92 -13.21 -15.73
N VAL A 29 -12.18 -12.83 -15.94
CA VAL A 29 -13.02 -12.17 -14.91
C VAL A 29 -13.77 -13.16 -14.00
N ASP A 30 -14.25 -14.30 -14.53
CA ASP A 30 -15.19 -15.15 -13.78
C ASP A 30 -14.52 -16.21 -12.89
N PHE A 31 -13.44 -16.86 -13.33
CA PHE A 31 -12.61 -17.71 -12.47
C PHE A 31 -11.76 -16.89 -11.48
N GLY A 32 -11.50 -15.62 -11.80
CA GLY A 32 -10.75 -14.69 -10.96
C GLY A 32 -11.51 -14.24 -9.73
N TYR A 33 -12.85 -14.20 -9.75
CA TYR A 33 -13.65 -13.59 -8.68
C TYR A 33 -13.56 -14.33 -7.33
N PHE A 34 -13.66 -15.67 -7.32
CA PHE A 34 -13.54 -16.46 -6.08
C PHE A 34 -12.12 -16.42 -5.54
N SER A 35 -11.12 -16.56 -6.42
CA SER A 35 -9.70 -16.44 -6.07
C SER A 35 -9.37 -15.04 -5.52
N ALA A 36 -9.89 -13.98 -6.13
CA ALA A 36 -9.73 -12.60 -5.68
C ALA A 36 -10.38 -12.36 -4.32
N LYS A 37 -11.53 -12.99 -4.04
CA LYS A 37 -12.19 -12.89 -2.73
C LYS A 37 -11.36 -13.54 -1.62
N VAL A 38 -10.79 -14.72 -1.89
CA VAL A 38 -9.92 -15.44 -0.93
C VAL A 38 -8.60 -14.69 -0.73
N ASP A 39 -7.99 -14.17 -1.80
CA ASP A 39 -6.81 -13.32 -1.73
C ASP A 39 -7.08 -12.04 -0.91
N ASP A 40 -8.24 -11.42 -1.09
CA ASP A 40 -8.62 -10.24 -0.33
C ASP A 40 -8.80 -10.53 1.17
N VAL A 41 -9.31 -11.72 1.54
CA VAL A 41 -9.40 -12.14 2.94
C VAL A 41 -8.00 -12.42 3.52
N ALA A 42 -7.15 -13.14 2.79
CA ALA A 42 -5.79 -13.43 3.19
C ALA A 42 -4.95 -12.14 3.39
N ASN A 43 -5.21 -11.13 2.56
CA ASN A 43 -4.53 -9.83 2.62
C ASN A 43 -5.17 -8.81 3.55
N PHE A 44 -6.29 -9.14 4.20
CA PHE A 44 -7.00 -8.22 5.08
C PHE A 44 -6.12 -7.73 6.23
N ILE A 45 -5.55 -8.64 7.01
CA ILE A 45 -4.66 -8.28 8.13
C ILE A 45 -3.33 -7.70 7.60
N PRO A 46 -2.63 -8.34 6.64
CA PRO A 46 -1.39 -7.80 6.10
C PRO A 46 -1.51 -6.36 5.60
N ALA A 47 -2.56 -6.00 4.85
CA ALA A 47 -2.71 -4.66 4.30
C ALA A 47 -2.81 -3.58 5.39
N ARG A 48 -3.50 -3.87 6.49
CA ARG A 48 -3.67 -2.96 7.63
C ARG A 48 -2.34 -2.78 8.37
N VAL A 49 -1.62 -3.86 8.62
CA VAL A 49 -0.30 -3.84 9.24
C VAL A 49 0.70 -3.10 8.37
N SER A 50 0.70 -3.33 7.05
CA SER A 50 1.55 -2.61 6.10
C SER A 50 1.29 -1.10 6.10
N GLY A 51 0.01 -0.69 6.17
CA GLY A 51 -0.34 0.74 6.33
C GLY A 51 0.25 1.35 7.60
N LEU A 52 0.20 0.63 8.73
CA LEU A 52 0.83 1.06 9.98
C LEU A 52 2.35 1.11 9.88
N PHE A 53 2.98 0.15 9.20
CA PHE A 53 4.42 0.17 8.97
C PHE A 53 4.85 1.36 8.13
N ILE A 54 4.06 1.77 7.14
CA ILE A 54 4.34 2.99 6.37
C ILE A 54 4.30 4.23 7.29
N VAL A 55 3.32 4.33 8.18
CA VAL A 55 3.24 5.42 9.16
C VAL A 55 4.48 5.40 10.08
N MET A 56 4.86 4.24 10.61
CA MET A 56 6.07 4.11 11.45
C MET A 56 7.36 4.43 10.70
N SER A 57 7.51 3.95 9.47
CA SER A 57 8.67 4.26 8.63
C SER A 57 8.75 5.74 8.28
N SER A 58 7.60 6.40 8.08
CA SER A 58 7.57 7.84 7.85
C SER A 58 8.06 8.62 9.09
N LEU A 59 7.75 8.15 10.29
CA LEU A 59 8.29 8.70 11.54
C LEU A 59 9.81 8.50 11.64
N ILE A 60 10.30 7.27 11.39
CA ILE A 60 11.74 6.93 11.43
C ILE A 60 12.55 7.78 10.45
N LEU A 61 12.02 7.97 9.24
CA LEU A 61 12.67 8.75 8.19
C LEU A 61 12.44 10.26 8.31
N ARG A 62 11.74 10.73 9.35
CA ARG A 62 11.38 12.14 9.58
C ARG A 62 10.63 12.77 8.39
N LEU A 63 9.74 11.99 7.77
CA LEU A 63 8.75 12.46 6.82
C LEU A 63 7.49 12.96 7.57
N ASP A 64 6.44 13.31 6.84
CA ASP A 64 5.18 13.80 7.40
C ASP A 64 4.30 12.64 7.93
N TRP A 65 4.71 12.07 9.06
CA TRP A 65 4.04 10.93 9.66
C TRP A 65 2.64 11.27 10.21
N GLN A 66 2.43 12.52 10.63
CA GLN A 66 1.13 13.00 11.10
C GLN A 66 0.12 13.02 9.96
N ARG A 67 0.52 13.54 8.78
CA ARG A 67 -0.32 13.45 7.58
C ARG A 67 -0.46 12.02 7.10
N SER A 68 0.60 11.20 7.13
CA SER A 68 0.53 9.77 6.82
C SER A 68 -0.57 9.08 7.64
N TRP A 69 -0.58 9.29 8.96
CA TRP A 69 -1.60 8.74 9.86
C TRP A 69 -3.00 9.30 9.57
N HIS A 70 -3.12 10.61 9.39
CA HIS A 70 -4.41 11.26 9.12
C HIS A 70 -5.04 10.75 7.81
N VAL A 71 -4.27 10.75 6.73
CA VAL A 71 -4.72 10.28 5.41
C VAL A 71 -5.00 8.77 5.44
N PHE A 72 -4.17 7.98 6.12
CA PHE A 72 -4.44 6.55 6.34
C PHE A 72 -5.82 6.32 6.95
N LEU A 73 -6.19 7.06 8.00
CA LEU A 73 -7.51 6.89 8.61
C LEU A 73 -8.65 7.40 7.71
N ARG A 74 -8.43 8.52 7.01
CA ARG A 74 -9.40 9.21 6.15
C ARG A 74 -9.74 8.39 4.89
N ASP A 75 -8.72 7.91 4.18
CA ASP A 75 -8.85 7.43 2.80
C ASP A 75 -8.65 5.92 2.64
N ARG A 76 -8.37 5.16 3.71
CA ARG A 76 -8.21 3.69 3.66
C ARG A 76 -9.39 2.89 3.08
N LYS A 77 -10.53 3.53 2.79
CA LYS A 77 -11.71 2.92 2.17
C LYS A 77 -11.97 3.41 0.74
N ASN A 78 -11.12 4.29 0.20
CA ASN A 78 -11.29 4.93 -1.10
C ASN A 78 -10.74 4.07 -2.24
N HIS A 79 -10.97 2.75 -2.21
CA HIS A 79 -10.57 1.85 -3.29
C HIS A 79 -11.54 0.66 -3.38
N PRO A 80 -11.84 0.13 -4.59
CA PRO A 80 -12.73 -1.02 -4.74
C PRO A 80 -12.26 -2.28 -3.99
N SER A 81 -10.95 -2.53 -3.94
CA SER A 81 -10.37 -3.56 -3.06
C SER A 81 -10.32 -3.05 -1.63
N PRO A 82 -10.77 -3.86 -0.64
CA PRO A 82 -10.77 -3.52 0.79
C PRO A 82 -9.37 -3.48 1.42
N ASN A 83 -8.33 -3.70 0.63
CA ASN A 83 -6.95 -3.85 1.07
C ASN A 83 -6.03 -2.75 0.53
N SER A 84 -6.10 -2.42 -0.75
CA SER A 84 -5.12 -1.54 -1.41
C SER A 84 -5.06 -0.14 -0.82
N ALA A 85 -6.21 0.46 -0.51
CA ALA A 85 -6.27 1.83 0.00
C ALA A 85 -5.53 2.03 1.33
N HIS A 86 -5.29 0.98 2.13
CA HIS A 86 -4.58 1.11 3.40
C HIS A 86 -3.13 1.55 3.20
N THR A 87 -2.40 0.89 2.30
CA THR A 87 -1.00 1.23 2.03
C THR A 87 -0.89 2.49 1.18
N GLU A 88 -1.76 2.64 0.18
CA GLU A 88 -1.82 3.82 -0.69
C GLU A 88 -2.08 5.10 0.11
N ALA A 89 -3.05 5.09 1.03
CA ALA A 89 -3.37 6.27 1.84
C ALA A 89 -2.24 6.66 2.79
N ALA A 90 -1.64 5.70 3.50
CA ALA A 90 -0.50 5.96 4.37
C ALA A 90 0.69 6.53 3.58
N PHE A 91 0.98 5.97 2.41
CA PHE A 91 2.09 6.38 1.56
C PHE A 91 1.84 7.77 0.96
N ALA A 92 0.62 8.02 0.47
CA ALA A 92 0.20 9.30 -0.06
C ALA A 92 0.36 10.42 0.97
N GLY A 93 -0.10 10.18 2.21
CA GLY A 93 0.05 11.13 3.30
C GLY A 93 1.51 11.37 3.71
N ALA A 94 2.34 10.32 3.74
CA ALA A 94 3.77 10.45 4.08
C ALA A 94 4.57 11.29 3.07
N LEU A 95 4.17 11.24 1.80
CA LEU A 95 4.84 11.95 0.70
C LEU A 95 4.12 13.21 0.24
N GLY A 96 2.93 13.52 0.76
CA GLY A 96 2.07 14.62 0.33
C GLY A 96 1.74 14.58 -1.16
N ILE A 97 1.42 13.37 -1.64
CA ILE A 97 0.96 13.09 -3.01
C ILE A 97 -0.47 12.57 -3.01
N GLN A 98 -1.06 12.46 -4.20
CA GLN A 98 -2.42 11.99 -4.39
C GLN A 98 -2.45 10.89 -5.45
N PHE A 99 -3.25 9.86 -5.20
CA PHE A 99 -3.54 8.75 -6.12
C PHE A 99 -5.02 8.73 -6.50
N GLY A 100 -5.34 7.93 -7.52
CA GLY A 100 -6.70 7.72 -7.98
C GLY A 100 -7.23 8.90 -8.79
N GLY A 101 -8.52 9.20 -8.61
CA GLY A 101 -9.22 10.20 -9.40
C GLY A 101 -9.92 9.64 -10.64
N PRO A 102 -10.74 10.48 -11.30
CA PRO A 102 -11.58 10.06 -12.41
C PRO A 102 -10.75 9.57 -13.60
N THR A 103 -11.14 8.42 -14.16
CA THR A 103 -10.50 7.81 -15.34
C THR A 103 -11.50 7.66 -16.47
N TYR A 104 -11.07 7.83 -17.72
CA TYR A 104 -11.93 7.57 -18.88
C TYR A 104 -11.67 6.16 -19.43
N TYR A 105 -12.73 5.37 -19.55
CA TYR A 105 -12.71 4.05 -20.20
C TYR A 105 -13.70 4.05 -21.35
N ALA A 106 -13.21 3.78 -22.57
CA ALA A 106 -14.02 3.80 -23.79
C ALA A 106 -14.88 5.08 -23.94
N GLY A 107 -14.35 6.24 -23.55
CA GLY A 107 -15.04 7.53 -23.59
C GLY A 107 -16.01 7.80 -22.43
N ILE A 108 -16.25 6.82 -21.55
CA ILE A 108 -17.10 6.97 -20.36
C ILE A 108 -16.22 7.39 -19.18
N LYS A 109 -16.62 8.48 -18.50
CA LYS A 109 -15.98 8.92 -17.26
C LYS A 109 -16.37 7.97 -16.13
N ILE A 110 -15.39 7.32 -15.52
CA ILE A 110 -15.54 6.53 -14.30
C ILE A 110 -14.99 7.37 -13.15
N ASP A 111 -15.89 7.87 -12.31
CA ASP A 111 -15.52 8.60 -11.11
C ASP A 111 -14.98 7.62 -10.06
N LYS A 112 -13.70 7.78 -9.73
CA LYS A 112 -13.03 7.06 -8.65
C LYS A 112 -12.62 8.08 -7.58
N PRO A 113 -12.70 7.71 -6.30
CA PRO A 113 -12.26 8.60 -5.23
C PRO A 113 -10.76 8.87 -5.35
N PHE A 114 -10.35 10.00 -4.79
CA PHE A 114 -8.94 10.31 -4.57
C PHE A 114 -8.46 9.68 -3.26
N ILE A 115 -7.16 9.38 -3.21
CA ILE A 115 -6.44 8.93 -2.01
C ILE A 115 -5.28 9.89 -1.78
N GLY A 116 -5.27 10.55 -0.63
CA GLY A 116 -4.28 11.57 -0.27
C GLY A 116 -4.54 12.94 -0.88
N ASP A 117 -3.55 13.82 -0.70
CA ASP A 117 -3.63 15.25 -1.00
C ASP A 117 -2.39 15.67 -1.81
N TYR A 118 -2.58 16.48 -2.85
CA TYR A 118 -1.49 16.99 -3.67
C TYR A 118 -0.85 18.21 -3.00
N VAL A 119 0.16 17.99 -2.15
CA VAL A 119 0.76 19.05 -1.31
C VAL A 119 2.14 19.47 -1.80
N TYR A 120 3.02 18.52 -2.10
CA TYR A 120 4.44 18.82 -2.38
C TYR A 120 4.83 18.70 -3.86
N GLY A 121 3.87 18.30 -4.73
CA GLY A 121 4.16 17.99 -6.11
C GLY A 121 4.92 16.68 -6.31
N ILE A 122 4.91 16.17 -7.54
CA ILE A 122 5.68 14.97 -7.93
C ILE A 122 6.99 15.45 -8.55
N SER A 123 8.10 15.16 -7.87
CA SER A 123 9.45 15.48 -8.32
C SER A 123 10.36 14.27 -8.13
N GLU A 124 11.58 14.32 -8.67
CA GLU A 124 12.62 13.30 -8.44
C GLU A 124 12.85 13.06 -6.93
N TYR A 125 12.78 14.11 -6.13
CA TYR A 125 12.91 14.02 -4.67
C TYR A 125 11.78 13.22 -4.02
N THR A 126 10.55 13.31 -4.56
CA THR A 126 9.40 12.51 -4.14
C THR A 126 9.66 11.02 -4.39
N PHE A 127 10.25 10.66 -5.54
CA PHE A 127 10.64 9.27 -5.83
C PHE A 127 11.73 8.76 -4.90
N ILE A 128 12.76 9.57 -4.62
CA ILE A 128 13.84 9.21 -3.68
C ILE A 128 13.29 8.96 -2.27
N LYS A 129 12.41 9.84 -1.78
CA LYS A 129 11.73 9.67 -0.50
C LYS A 129 10.86 8.41 -0.48
N GLY A 130 10.09 8.18 -1.54
CA GLY A 130 9.27 6.98 -1.68
C GLY A 130 10.09 5.70 -1.61
N ARG A 131 11.21 5.63 -2.33
CA ARG A 131 12.13 4.48 -2.27
C ARG A 131 12.69 4.25 -0.87
N LYS A 132 13.14 5.32 -0.18
CA LYS A 132 13.61 5.22 1.20
C LYS A 132 12.53 4.71 2.14
N LEU A 133 11.30 5.20 1.97
CA LEU A 133 10.13 4.79 2.75
C LEU A 133 9.84 3.30 2.57
N ILE A 134 9.81 2.80 1.34
CA ILE A 134 9.62 1.38 1.04
C ILE A 134 10.73 0.52 1.64
N ASN A 135 11.99 0.92 1.49
CA ASN A 135 13.12 0.18 2.07
C ASN A 135 13.01 0.11 3.59
N CYS A 136 12.58 1.19 4.25
CA CYS A 136 12.38 1.20 5.68
C CYS A 136 11.22 0.29 6.10
N VAL A 137 10.10 0.28 5.37
CA VAL A 137 8.96 -0.62 5.61
C VAL A 137 9.41 -2.08 5.48
N PHE A 138 10.20 -2.40 4.46
CA PHE A 138 10.76 -3.73 4.26
C PHE A 138 11.63 -4.16 5.45
N LEU A 139 12.56 -3.30 5.88
CA LEU A 139 13.44 -3.60 7.02
C LEU A 139 12.65 -3.77 8.33
N LEU A 140 11.63 -2.93 8.57
CA LEU A 140 10.73 -3.09 9.71
C LEU A 140 9.96 -4.40 9.64
N GLY A 141 9.46 -4.78 8.46
CA GLY A 141 8.76 -6.04 8.24
C GLY A 141 9.65 -7.25 8.52
N VAL A 142 10.90 -7.23 8.05
CA VAL A 142 11.90 -8.27 8.33
C VAL A 142 12.24 -8.32 9.82
N ALA A 143 12.48 -7.18 10.46
CA ALA A 143 12.75 -7.14 11.90
C ALA A 143 11.59 -7.69 12.72
N PHE A 144 10.35 -7.27 12.41
CA PHE A 144 9.14 -7.78 13.03
C PHE A 144 8.98 -9.30 12.85
N ALA A 145 9.31 -9.81 11.65
CA ALA A 145 9.29 -11.23 11.36
C ALA A 145 10.29 -12.02 12.21
N ILE A 146 11.54 -11.55 12.29
CA ILE A 146 12.61 -12.19 13.06
C ILE A 146 12.23 -12.24 14.54
N ILE A 147 11.76 -11.12 15.11
CA ILE A 147 11.33 -11.04 16.51
C ILE A 147 10.14 -11.97 16.76
N GLY A 148 9.15 -12.00 15.85
CA GLY A 148 7.99 -12.88 15.96
C GLY A 148 8.34 -14.37 15.86
N SER A 149 9.40 -14.73 15.14
CA SER A 149 9.91 -16.11 15.06
C SER A 149 10.88 -16.47 16.18
N GLY A 150 11.47 -15.49 16.85
CA GLY A 150 12.53 -15.64 17.87
C GLY A 150 12.05 -16.07 19.25
N GLY A 151 10.80 -16.50 19.39
CA GLY A 151 10.31 -17.24 20.56
C GLY A 151 10.26 -18.77 20.35
N ILE A 152 10.81 -19.27 19.24
CA ILE A 152 10.86 -20.70 18.88
C ILE A 152 12.31 -21.12 18.52
N LEU A 153 13.29 -20.63 19.28
CA LEU A 153 14.63 -21.19 19.37
C LEU A 153 14.86 -21.61 20.83
#